data_AF-A0A8W8KK64-F1
#
_entry.id   AF-A0A8W8KK64-F1
#
_cell.length_a   1.000
_cell.length_b   1.000
_cell.length_c   1.000
_cell.angle_alpha   90.00
_cell.angle_beta   90.00
_cell.angle_gamma   90.00
#
_symmetry.space_group_name_H-M   'P 1'
#
loop_
_entity.id
_entity.type
_entity.pdbx_description
1 polymer ?
#
loop_
_entity_poly.entity_id
_entity_poly.type
_entity_poly.pdbx_seq_one_letter_code
_entity_poly.pdbx_strand_id
1 'polypeptide(L)'
;DSDDSEVYEMELTEEMVQFFAHSEEHRKQRDASKEIIGEDGRVQKRIQIEEAKANKKAPTVEAPSERPGVRRTAEMTKLYGKGAAMIHGMETAVQMSYDRTMDICQPKFWPNMPLKIMFS
;
A
#
# COMPACT_ATOMS: atom_id res chain seq x y z
N ASP A 1 23.21 -44.86 -10.82
CA ASP A 1 22.60 -44.36 -12.06
C ASP A 1 21.28 -43.71 -11.74
N SER A 2 21.01 -42.44 -12.01
CA SER A 2 21.80 -41.37 -12.66
C SER A 2 21.21 -40.04 -12.16
N ASP A 3 22.06 -39.08 -11.82
CA ASP A 3 21.66 -37.69 -11.57
C ASP A 3 21.82 -36.94 -12.90
N ASP A 4 20.75 -36.90 -13.69
CA ASP A 4 20.75 -36.28 -15.02
C ASP A 4 20.35 -34.81 -14.90
N SER A 5 21.32 -33.98 -14.48
CA SER A 5 21.19 -32.53 -14.52
C SER A 5 21.59 -32.02 -15.89
N GLU A 6 20.64 -32.03 -16.84
CA GLU A 6 20.84 -31.48 -18.18
C GLU A 6 21.26 -30.00 -18.09
N VAL A 7 22.51 -29.72 -18.46
CA VAL A 7 23.05 -28.36 -18.60
C VAL A 7 22.57 -27.82 -19.95
N TYR A 8 21.53 -26.97 -19.95
CA TYR A 8 21.11 -26.26 -21.15
C TYR A 8 22.04 -25.07 -21.41
N GLU A 9 22.84 -25.16 -22.48
CA GLU A 9 23.51 -23.99 -23.06
C GLU A 9 22.49 -23.17 -23.84
N MET A 10 22.26 -21.94 -23.40
CA MET A 10 21.32 -21.01 -24.03
C MET A 10 22.13 -19.95 -24.80
N GLU A 11 21.92 -19.87 -26.12
CA GLU A 11 22.62 -18.89 -26.97
C GLU A 11 22.14 -17.46 -26.63
N LEU A 12 23.08 -16.60 -26.24
CA LEU A 12 22.79 -15.23 -25.83
C LEU A 12 22.58 -14.35 -27.08
N THR A 13 21.35 -13.95 -27.34
CA THR A 13 21.02 -13.05 -28.46
C THR A 13 21.52 -11.63 -28.18
N GLU A 14 21.85 -10.89 -29.24
CA GLU A 14 22.38 -9.52 -29.14
C GLU A 14 21.41 -8.56 -28.43
N GLU A 15 20.10 -8.75 -28.64
CA GLU A 15 19.06 -7.98 -27.95
C GLU A 15 19.07 -8.21 -26.43
N MET A 16 19.31 -9.46 -25.99
CA MET A 16 19.40 -9.82 -24.58
C MET A 16 20.64 -9.21 -23.92
N VAL A 17 21.74 -9.08 -24.65
CA VAL A 17 22.94 -8.36 -24.18
C VAL A 17 22.65 -6.88 -23.94
N GLN A 18 21.98 -6.22 -24.90
CA GLN A 18 21.63 -4.80 -24.79
C GLN A 18 20.67 -4.55 -23.61
N PHE A 19 19.67 -5.42 -23.43
CA PHE A 19 18.75 -5.36 -22.30
C PHE A 19 19.48 -5.48 -20.95
N PHE A 20 20.44 -6.39 -20.83
CA PHE A 20 21.22 -6.53 -19.60
C PHE A 20 22.12 -5.35 -19.30
N ALA A 21 22.77 -4.76 -20.33
CA ALA A 21 23.56 -3.55 -20.17
C ALA A 21 22.70 -2.38 -19.66
N HIS A 22 21.51 -2.20 -20.24
CA HIS A 22 20.59 -1.14 -19.82
C HIS A 22 20.05 -1.36 -18.40
N SER A 23 19.70 -2.60 -18.05
CA SER A 23 19.28 -2.97 -16.69
C SER A 23 20.38 -2.74 -15.65
N GLU A 24 21.64 -3.00 -16.01
CA GLU A 24 22.81 -2.75 -15.15
C GLU A 24 22.97 -1.26 -14.82
N GLU A 25 22.84 -0.38 -15.80
CA GLU A 25 22.94 1.07 -15.58
C GLU A 25 21.83 1.59 -14.65
N HIS A 26 20.61 1.10 -14.84
CA HIS A 26 19.47 1.44 -14.00
C HIS A 26 19.63 0.91 -12.56
N ARG A 27 20.21 -0.30 -12.40
CA ARG A 27 20.58 -0.84 -11.08
C ARG A 27 21.61 0.06 -10.38
N LYS A 28 22.65 0.50 -11.09
CA LYS A 28 23.71 1.37 -10.54
C LYS A 28 23.18 2.73 -10.09
N GLN A 29 22.33 3.41 -10.89
CA GLN A 29 21.71 4.68 -10.47
C GLN A 29 20.81 4.51 -9.23
N ARG A 30 20.07 3.40 -9.15
CA ARG A 30 19.20 3.09 -8.01
C ARG A 30 20.00 2.80 -6.74
N ASP A 31 21.18 2.20 -6.85
CA ASP A 31 22.02 1.86 -5.70
C ASP A 31 22.82 3.06 -5.21
N ALA A 32 23.27 3.95 -6.10
CA ALA A 32 23.94 5.21 -5.74
C ALA A 32 23.05 6.20 -4.97
N SER A 33 21.72 6.15 -5.16
CA SER A 33 20.76 7.08 -4.54
C SER A 33 20.25 6.64 -3.15
N LYS A 34 20.75 5.53 -2.60
CA LYS A 34 20.15 4.84 -1.45
C LYS A 34 21.04 4.73 -0.20
N GLU A 35 22.08 5.55 -0.03
CA GLU A 35 22.87 5.48 1.21
C GLU A 35 22.19 6.22 2.37
N ILE A 36 21.40 5.48 3.15
CA ILE A 36 21.16 5.78 4.56
C ILE A 36 21.64 4.56 5.35
N ILE A 37 22.67 4.78 6.16
CA ILE A 37 23.36 3.74 6.94
C ILE A 37 22.46 3.40 8.14
N GLY A 38 21.96 2.17 8.21
CA GLY A 38 21.30 1.65 9.40
C GLY A 38 22.31 1.31 10.51
N GLU A 39 21.85 1.20 11.75
CA GLU A 39 22.66 0.96 12.97
C GLU A 39 23.55 -0.32 12.89
N ASP A 40 23.19 -1.26 11.99
CA ASP A 40 23.95 -2.50 11.70
C ASP A 40 25.01 -2.35 10.58
N GLY A 41 25.26 -1.13 10.09
CA GLY A 41 26.21 -0.85 9.00
C GLY A 41 25.74 -1.30 7.60
N ARG A 42 24.49 -1.76 7.47
CA ARG A 42 23.92 -2.22 6.19
C ARG A 42 22.98 -1.16 5.61
N VAL A 43 23.16 -0.84 4.33
CA VAL A 43 22.28 0.06 3.56
C VAL A 43 20.92 -0.62 3.38
N GLN A 44 19.87 -0.10 4.02
CA GLN A 44 18.53 -0.70 3.95
C GLN A 44 17.46 0.35 3.63
N LYS A 45 16.89 0.27 2.43
CA LYS A 45 15.65 0.98 2.08
C LYS A 45 14.44 0.20 2.63
N ARG A 46 14.22 0.24 3.95
CA ARG A 46 12.97 -0.24 4.56
C ARG A 46 12.00 0.93 4.68
N ILE A 47 10.80 0.79 4.14
CA ILE A 47 9.69 1.71 4.46
C ILE A 47 9.04 1.16 5.72
N GLN A 48 9.17 1.85 6.85
CA GLN A 48 8.40 1.52 8.05
C GLN A 48 6.96 1.97 7.84
N ILE A 49 6.03 1.02 7.72
CA ILE A 49 4.59 1.31 7.49
C ILE A 49 3.99 2.07 8.69
N GLU A 50 4.53 1.89 9.90
CA GLU A 50 4.12 2.64 11.10
C GLU A 50 4.46 4.14 11.00
N GLU A 51 5.48 4.51 10.24
CA GLU A 51 5.85 5.91 9.99
C GLU A 51 5.04 6.53 8.85
N ALA A 52 4.22 5.75 8.13
CA ALA A 52 3.27 6.27 7.15
C ALA A 52 2.16 7.03 7.87
N LYS A 53 2.46 8.28 8.23
CA LYS A 53 1.48 9.22 8.75
C LYS A 53 0.44 9.42 7.66
N ALA A 54 -0.70 8.74 7.78
CA ALA A 54 -1.93 9.20 7.13
C ALA A 54 -2.04 10.71 7.40
N ASN A 55 -2.42 11.50 6.39
CA ASN A 55 -2.64 12.95 6.50
C ASN A 55 -3.78 13.26 7.49
N LYS A 56 -3.55 12.98 8.77
CA LYS A 56 -4.45 13.26 9.88
C LYS A 56 -4.11 14.67 10.31
N LYS A 57 -5.03 15.59 10.10
CA LYS A 57 -4.95 16.92 10.70
C LYS A 57 -4.85 16.75 12.22
N ALA A 58 -4.04 17.59 12.86
CA ALA A 58 -3.94 17.60 14.31
C ALA A 58 -5.34 17.81 14.93
N PRO A 59 -5.67 17.13 16.04
CA PRO A 59 -6.93 17.34 16.72
C PRO A 59 -7.04 18.80 17.17
N THR A 60 -8.15 19.45 16.82
CA THR A 60 -8.44 20.84 17.18
C THR A 60 -9.44 20.87 18.33
N VAL A 61 -9.25 21.76 19.30
CA VAL A 61 -10.14 21.95 20.48
C VAL A 61 -11.29 22.92 20.17
N GLU A 62 -11.20 23.66 19.06
CA GLU A 62 -12.24 24.58 18.61
C GLU A 62 -13.53 23.85 18.25
N ALA A 63 -14.66 24.50 18.53
CA ALA A 63 -15.97 23.97 18.17
C ALA A 63 -16.09 23.85 16.65
N PRO A 64 -16.70 22.76 16.12
CA PRO A 64 -16.95 22.63 14.70
C PRO A 64 -17.78 23.82 14.18
N SER A 65 -17.29 24.48 13.13
CA SER A 65 -17.98 25.62 12.50
C SER A 65 -19.30 25.23 11.84
N GLU A 66 -19.44 23.95 11.50
CA GLU A 66 -20.65 23.37 10.93
C GLU A 66 -21.03 22.12 11.71
N ARG A 67 -22.35 21.89 11.85
CA ARG A 67 -22.84 20.65 12.45
C ARG A 67 -22.32 19.46 11.63
N PRO A 68 -21.62 18.50 12.26
CA PRO A 68 -21.09 17.35 11.55
C PRO A 68 -22.22 16.58 10.87
N GLY A 69 -22.00 16.22 9.60
CA GLY A 69 -22.95 15.47 8.79
C GLY A 69 -23.94 16.31 7.97
N VAL A 70 -24.04 17.63 8.17
CA VAL A 70 -24.97 18.47 7.38
C VAL A 70 -24.64 18.48 5.89
N ARG A 71 -23.36 18.67 5.51
CA ARG A 71 -22.94 18.54 4.10
C ARG A 71 -23.31 17.18 3.53
N ARG A 72 -22.98 16.11 4.26
CA ARG A 72 -23.23 14.74 3.82
C ARG A 72 -24.71 14.48 3.62
N THR A 73 -25.59 14.92 4.52
CA THR A 73 -27.04 14.72 4.35
C THR A 73 -27.60 15.53 3.18
N ALA A 74 -27.10 16.75 2.95
CA ALA A 74 -27.47 17.55 1.79
C ALA A 74 -27.02 16.90 0.47
N GLU A 75 -25.80 16.36 0.42
CA GLU A 75 -25.27 15.62 -0.72
C GLU A 75 -26.06 14.33 -0.98
N MET A 76 -26.37 13.55 0.06
CA MET A 76 -27.19 12.34 -0.05
C MET A 76 -28.58 12.66 -0.58
N THR A 77 -29.20 13.74 -0.11
CA THR A 77 -30.51 14.19 -0.59
C THR A 77 -30.43 14.66 -2.05
N LYS A 78 -29.35 15.33 -2.45
CA LYS A 78 -29.12 15.75 -3.83
C LYS A 78 -28.91 14.57 -4.79
N LEU A 79 -28.20 13.53 -4.35
CA LEU A 79 -27.86 12.35 -5.17
C LEU A 79 -29.00 11.34 -5.25
N TYR A 80 -29.63 11.04 -4.11
CA TYR A 80 -30.57 9.91 -3.97
C TYR A 80 -32.03 10.35 -3.72
N GLY A 81 -32.28 11.65 -3.55
CA GLY A 81 -33.63 12.21 -3.38
C GLY A 81 -34.41 11.53 -2.24
N LYS A 82 -35.62 11.06 -2.54
CA LYS A 82 -36.49 10.36 -1.56
C LYS A 82 -35.87 9.05 -1.05
N GLY A 83 -34.97 8.44 -1.80
CA GLY A 83 -34.25 7.22 -1.43
C GLY A 83 -33.08 7.44 -0.47
N ALA A 84 -32.69 8.69 -0.19
CA ALA A 84 -31.49 9.01 0.60
C ALA A 84 -31.47 8.33 1.98
N ALA A 85 -32.60 8.29 2.68
CA ALA A 85 -32.69 7.64 3.99
C ALA A 85 -32.51 6.12 3.91
N MET A 86 -33.05 5.48 2.85
CA MET A 86 -32.93 4.05 2.63
C MET A 86 -31.47 3.68 2.33
N ILE A 87 -30.83 4.37 1.39
CA ILE A 87 -29.43 4.14 1.02
C ILE A 87 -28.51 4.38 2.21
N HIS A 88 -28.72 5.48 2.95
CA HIS A 88 -27.94 5.75 4.15
C HIS A 88 -28.08 4.65 5.21
N GLY A 89 -29.29 4.10 5.39
CA GLY A 89 -29.52 2.96 6.26
C GLY A 89 -28.77 1.70 5.81
N MET A 90 -28.78 1.40 4.51
CA MET A 90 -28.06 0.26 3.93
C MET A 90 -26.54 0.40 4.10
N GLU A 91 -25.98 1.56 3.77
CA GLU A 91 -24.54 1.86 3.97
C GLU A 91 -24.14 1.67 5.44
N THR A 92 -24.96 2.18 6.36
CA THR A 92 -24.72 2.04 7.80
C THR A 92 -24.76 0.58 8.22
N ALA A 93 -25.70 -0.22 7.71
CA ALA A 93 -25.76 -1.66 8.01
C ALA A 93 -24.50 -2.41 7.52
N VAL A 94 -23.98 -2.05 6.35
CA VAL A 94 -22.73 -2.61 5.82
C VAL A 94 -21.54 -2.20 6.68
N GLN A 95 -21.44 -0.92 7.04
CA GLN A 95 -20.36 -0.42 7.90
C GLN A 95 -20.39 -1.07 9.29
N MET A 96 -21.56 -1.19 9.92
CA MET A 96 -21.70 -1.88 11.21
C MET A 96 -21.27 -3.36 11.12
N SER A 97 -21.59 -4.03 10.02
CA SER A 97 -21.19 -5.42 9.81
C SER A 97 -19.66 -5.53 9.67
N TYR A 98 -19.06 -4.59 8.93
CA TYR A 98 -17.61 -4.49 8.81
C TYR A 98 -16.96 -4.22 10.17
N ASP A 99 -17.40 -3.20 10.90
CA ASP A 99 -16.85 -2.82 12.21
C ASP A 99 -16.94 -4.00 13.19
N ARG A 100 -18.08 -4.69 13.23
CA ARG A 100 -18.24 -5.93 14.02
C ARG A 100 -17.21 -6.99 13.66
N THR A 101 -16.98 -7.24 12.37
CA THR A 101 -15.97 -8.23 11.96
C THR A 101 -14.55 -7.79 12.27
N MET A 102 -14.24 -6.50 12.14
CA MET A 102 -12.94 -5.95 12.51
C MET A 102 -12.68 -6.07 14.01
N ASP A 103 -13.67 -5.77 14.84
CA ASP A 103 -13.55 -5.86 16.31
C ASP A 103 -13.37 -7.31 16.79
N ILE A 104 -14.09 -8.25 16.18
CA ILE A 104 -14.02 -9.67 16.55
C ILE A 104 -12.71 -10.30 16.05
N CYS A 105 -12.36 -10.07 14.78
CA CYS A 105 -11.25 -10.77 14.15
C CYS A 105 -9.90 -10.06 14.35
N GLN A 106 -9.91 -8.75 14.63
CA GLN A 106 -8.74 -7.86 14.66
C GLN A 106 -7.66 -8.29 13.65
N PRO A 107 -8.00 -8.37 12.36
CA PRO A 107 -7.11 -8.97 11.39
C PRO A 107 -5.84 -8.12 11.27
N LYS A 108 -4.68 -8.78 11.36
CA LYS A 108 -3.41 -8.11 11.06
C LYS A 108 -3.38 -7.83 9.56
N PHE A 109 -3.45 -6.57 9.17
CA PHE A 109 -3.39 -6.16 7.77
C PHE A 109 -2.07 -6.65 7.17
N TRP A 110 -2.15 -7.30 6.02
CA TRP A 110 -0.99 -7.74 5.27
C TRP A 110 -0.34 -6.53 4.57
N PRO A 111 0.99 -6.42 4.54
CA PRO A 111 1.96 -7.34 5.13
C PRO A 111 2.27 -6.99 6.59
N ASN A 112 2.04 -7.94 7.49
CA ASN A 112 2.44 -7.85 8.89
C ASN A 112 3.95 -8.11 9.09
N MET A 113 4.69 -8.26 7.99
CA MET A 113 6.14 -8.38 7.90
C MET A 113 6.64 -7.29 6.96
N PRO A 114 7.67 -6.49 7.32
CA PRO A 114 8.23 -5.49 6.43
C PRO A 114 8.70 -6.15 5.12
N LEU A 115 8.06 -5.78 4.00
CA LEU A 115 8.37 -6.39 2.70
C LEU A 115 9.70 -5.88 2.17
N LYS A 116 10.59 -6.83 1.85
CA LYS A 116 11.75 -6.61 0.99
C LYS A 116 11.28 -6.70 -0.46
N ILE A 117 10.81 -5.60 -1.03
CA ILE A 117 10.48 -5.52 -2.46
C ILE A 117 11.79 -5.54 -3.28
N MET A 118 12.10 -6.70 -3.87
CA MET A 118 13.13 -6.87 -4.89
C MET A 118 12.46 -6.78 -6.25
N PHE A 119 12.77 -5.75 -7.02
CA PHE A 119 12.38 -5.68 -8.43
C PHE A 119 13.55 -6.25 -9.24
N SER A 120 13.28 -7.33 -9.99
CA SER A 120 14.23 -7.97 -10.92
C SER A 120 14.46 -7.09 -12.13
#